data_AF-A0A7J4FR42-F1
#
_entry.id   AF-A0A7J4FR42-F1
#
_cell.length_a   1.000
_cell.length_b   1.000
_cell.length_c   1.000
_cell.angle_alpha   90.00
_cell.angle_beta   90.00
_cell.angle_gamma   90.00
#
_symmetry.space_group_name_H-M   'P 1'
#
loop_
_entity.id
_entity.type
_entity.pdbx_description
1 polymer ?
#
loop_
_entity_poly.entity_id
_entity_poly.type
_entity_poly.pdbx_seq_one_letter_code
_entity_poly.pdbx_strand_id
1 'polypeptide(L)' 'MKPGSLSILLPSSFTIDAEDLRSKTLKIGQIARAASVFCVDQIIIYRDPDSDEADFIEKI' A
#
# COMPACT_ATOMS: atom_id res chain seq x y z
N MET A 1 15.25 -2.94 -12.60
CA MET A 1 15.03 -3.97 -11.54
C MET A 1 16.24 -4.89 -11.53
N LYS A 2 16.78 -5.21 -10.34
CA LYS A 2 17.87 -6.18 -10.23
C LYS A 2 17.29 -7.59 -10.41
N PRO A 3 18.04 -8.56 -10.96
CA PRO A 3 17.59 -9.95 -10.99
C PRO A 3 17.22 -10.39 -9.57
N GLY A 4 15.97 -10.85 -9.38
CA GLY A 4 15.45 -11.27 -8.08
C GLY A 4 14.78 -10.20 -7.21
N SER A 5 14.59 -8.96 -7.70
CA SER A 5 13.84 -7.94 -6.93
C SER A 5 12.33 -8.18 -7.00
N LEU A 6 11.66 -8.14 -5.85
CA LEU A 6 10.20 -8.27 -5.73
C LEU A 6 9.57 -6.88 -5.57
N SER A 7 8.61 -6.57 -6.42
CA SER A 7 7.82 -5.33 -6.33
C SER A 7 6.34 -5.67 -6.30
N ILE A 8 5.58 -4.91 -5.50
CA ILE A 8 4.13 -5.06 -5.41
C ILE A 8 3.44 -3.78 -5.88
N LEU A 9 2.27 -3.93 -6.49
CA LEU A 9 1.44 -2.83 -6.95
C LEU A 9 0.21 -2.71 -6.04
N LEU A 10 -0.03 -1.51 -5.52
CA LEU A 10 -1.14 -1.20 -4.63
C LEU A 10 -2.02 -0.11 -5.26
N PRO A 11 -3.35 -0.30 -5.38
CA PRO A 11 -4.23 0.75 -5.86
C PRO A 11 -4.31 1.91 -4.84
N SER A 12 -4.49 3.14 -5.33
CA SER A 12 -4.67 4.33 -4.49
C SER A 12 -5.96 4.30 -3.67
N SER A 13 -6.95 3.51 -4.08
CA SER A 13 -8.22 3.29 -3.38
C SER A 13 -8.17 2.19 -2.31
N PHE A 14 -7.00 1.63 -1.99
CA PHE A 14 -6.86 0.45 -1.10
C PHE A 14 -7.56 0.59 0.27
N THR A 15 -7.70 1.82 0.78
CA THR A 15 -8.29 2.15 2.07
C THR A 15 -9.73 2.67 2.01
N ILE A 16 -10.38 2.65 0.83
CA ILE A 16 -11.71 3.24 0.62
C ILE A 16 -12.84 2.58 1.43
N ASP A 17 -12.68 1.30 1.75
CA ASP A 17 -13.63 0.49 2.51
C ASP A 17 -13.50 0.65 4.04
N ALA A 18 -12.46 1.33 4.52
CA ALA A 18 -12.27 1.58 5.93
C ALA A 18 -12.91 2.91 6.37
N GLU A 19 -13.82 2.82 7.34
CA GLU A 19 -14.67 3.95 7.79
C GLU A 19 -13.89 5.04 8.55
N ASP A 20 -12.83 4.66 9.27
CA ASP A 20 -12.11 5.56 10.19
C ASP A 20 -10.59 5.50 10.00
N LEU A 21 -9.91 6.55 10.48
CA LEU A 21 -8.46 6.71 10.33
C LEU A 21 -7.66 5.55 10.95
N ARG A 22 -8.10 5.02 12.10
CA ARG A 22 -7.41 3.90 12.76
C ARG A 22 -7.52 2.63 11.91
N SER A 23 -8.70 2.36 11.35
CA SER A 23 -8.90 1.22 10.44
C SER A 23 -8.05 1.35 9.17
N LYS A 24 -7.96 2.56 8.58
CA LYS A 24 -7.10 2.83 7.43
C LYS A 24 -5.61 2.59 7.74
N THR A 25 -5.11 3.16 8.84
CA THR A 25 -3.72 2.95 9.29
C THR A 25 -3.42 1.48 9.59
N LEU A 26 -4.36 0.75 10.21
CA LEU A 26 -4.18 -0.68 10.49
C LEU A 26 -4.04 -1.49 9.19
N LYS A 27 -4.87 -1.20 8.19
CA LYS A 27 -4.87 -1.87 6.89
C LYS A 27 -3.56 -1.63 6.12
N ILE A 28 -3.06 -0.38 6.12
CA ILE A 28 -1.74 -0.05 5.55
C ILE A 28 -0.63 -0.80 6.30
N GLY A 29 -0.66 -0.81 7.63
CA GLY A 29 0.32 -1.51 8.46
C GLY A 29 0.38 -3.02 8.18
N GLN A 30 -0.74 -3.65 7.84
CA GLN A 30 -0.78 -5.06 7.44
C GLN A 30 -0.01 -5.31 6.13
N ILE A 31 -0.20 -4.45 5.13
CA ILE A 31 0.54 -4.53 3.86
C ILE A 31 2.02 -4.23 4.07
N ALA A 32 2.35 -3.18 4.81
CA ALA A 32 3.74 -2.83 5.11
C ALA A 32 4.47 -3.97 5.85
N ARG A 33 3.79 -4.62 6.80
CA ARG A 33 4.32 -5.80 7.50
C ARG A 33 4.51 -6.98 6.56
N ALA A 34 3.54 -7.29 5.71
CA ALA A 34 3.65 -8.37 4.74
C ALA A 34 4.83 -8.12 3.79
N ALA A 35 4.93 -6.90 3.24
CA ALA A 35 6.03 -6.48 2.39
C ALA A 35 7.39 -6.67 3.07
N SER A 36 7.49 -6.31 4.36
CA SER A 36 8.71 -6.50 5.16
C SER A 36 9.05 -7.99 5.37
N VAL A 37 8.06 -8.84 5.67
CA VAL A 37 8.25 -10.28 5.89
C VAL A 37 8.73 -10.98 4.62
N PHE A 38 8.22 -10.56 3.46
CA PHE A 38 8.58 -11.14 2.17
C PHE A 38 9.71 -10.40 1.46
N CYS A 39 10.42 -9.50 2.17
CA CYS A 39 11.55 -8.73 1.64
C CYS A 39 11.24 -8.05 0.30
N VAL A 40 10.04 -7.45 0.18
CA VAL A 40 9.64 -6.67 -0.99
C VAL A 40 10.55 -5.44 -1.08
N ASP A 41 11.17 -5.22 -2.24
CA ASP A 41 12.07 -4.09 -2.46
C ASP A 41 11.31 -2.77 -2.65
N GLN A 42 10.13 -2.84 -3.28
CA GLN A 42 9.37 -1.65 -3.68
C GLN A 42 7.85 -1.91 -3.63
N ILE A 43 7.14 -0.95 -3.05
CA ILE A 43 5.68 -0.85 -3.10
C ILE A 43 5.36 0.31 -4.05
N ILE A 44 4.65 0.03 -5.14
CA ILE A 44 4.28 1.03 -6.14
C ILE A 44 2.78 1.31 -6.00
N ILE A 45 2.45 2.52 -5.61
CA ILE A 45 1.06 2.96 -5.52
C ILE A 45 0.65 3.50 -6.90
N TYR A 46 -0.38 2.90 -7.51
CA TYR A 46 -0.92 3.35 -8.79
C TYR A 46 -2.29 3.97 -8.59
N ARG A 47 -2.59 5.04 -9.34
CA ARG A 47 -3.89 5.70 -9.28
C ARG A 47 -4.94 4.86 -10.02
N ASP A 48 -6.05 4.60 -9.36
CA ASP A 48 -7.21 3.87 -9.89
C ASP A 48 -8.49 4.74 -9.84
N PRO A 49 -9.59 4.35 -10.51
CA PRO A 49 -10.76 5.21 -10.70
C PRO A 49 -11.58 5.48 -9.44
N ASP A 50 -11.49 4.62 -8.42
CA ASP A 50 -12.45 4.58 -7.32
C ASP A 50 -12.17 5.63 -6.23
N SER A 51 -10.89 5.97 -5.98
CA SER A 51 -10.47 7.08 -5.11
C SER A 51 -8.95 7.26 -5.18
N ASP A 52 -8.47 8.47 -4.90
CA ASP A 52 -7.04 8.76 -4.78
C ASP A 52 -6.64 9.06 -3.34
N GLU A 53 -6.21 8.02 -2.62
CA GLU A 53 -5.64 8.13 -1.28
C GLU A 53 -4.13 7.88 -1.28
N ALA A 54 -3.45 8.02 -2.42
CA ALA A 54 -2.02 7.74 -2.56
C ALA A 54 -1.16 8.56 -1.57
N ASP A 55 -1.45 9.85 -1.44
CA ASP A 55 -0.75 10.75 -0.50
C ASP A 55 -0.86 10.31 0.96
N PHE A 56 -1.96 9.65 1.32
CA PHE A 56 -2.19 9.15 2.67
C PHE A 56 -1.41 7.84 2.89
N ILE A 57 -1.49 6.93 1.92
CA ILE A 57 -0.80 5.63 1.98
C ILE A 57 0.72 5.81 1.98
N GLU A 58 1.27 6.76 1.22
CA GLU A 58 2.72 7.01 1.16
C GLU A 58 3.30 7.55 2.48
N LYS A 59 2.49 8.24 3.28
CA LYS A 59 2.95 8.91 4.51
C LYS A 59 2.96 8.01 5.75
N ILE A 60 2.37 6.83 5.68
CA ILE A 60 2.26 5.87 6.79
C ILE A 60 3.34 4.80 6.69
#